data_AF-J3IP24-F1
#
_entry.id   AF-J3IP24-F1
#
_cell.length_a   1.000
_cell.length_b   1.000
_cell.length_c   1.000
_cell.angle_alpha   90.00
_cell.angle_beta   90.00
_cell.angle_gamma   90.00
#
_symmetry.space_group_name_H-M   'P 1'
#
loop_
_entity.id
_entity.type
_entity.pdbx_description
1 polymer ?
#
loop_
_entity_poly.entity_id
_entity_poly.type
_entity_poly.pdbx_seq_one_letter_code
_entity_poly.pdbx_strand_id
1 'polypeptide(L)' 'MSTAPVKSLIDEQLEQIERSLAIIGAGLPREVPVSSLPPKLVAAIKAGRIAVRPRP' A
#
# COMPACT_ATOMS: atom_id res chain seq x y z
N MET A 1 2.67 -8.84 38.72
CA MET A 1 3.71 -8.57 37.71
C MET A 1 3.10 -8.82 36.35
N SER A 2 2.66 -7.77 35.64
CA SER A 2 2.14 -7.90 34.27
C SER A 2 3.27 -7.55 33.32
N THR A 3 3.75 -8.51 32.54
CA THR A 3 4.72 -8.27 31.48
C THR A 3 3.99 -7.63 30.31
N ALA A 4 4.48 -6.49 29.83
CA ALA A 4 3.98 -5.88 28.59
C ALA A 4 4.04 -6.90 27.45
N PRO A 5 3.06 -6.91 26.53
CA PRO A 5 3.08 -7.82 25.39
C PRO A 5 4.36 -7.56 24.59
N VAL A 6 5.24 -8.57 24.53
CA VAL A 6 6.42 -8.54 23.66
C VAL A 6 5.88 -8.57 22.23
N LYS A 7 6.25 -7.57 21.42
CA LYS A 7 5.87 -7.56 19.99
C LYS A 7 6.31 -8.88 19.37
N SER A 8 5.41 -9.50 18.60
CA SER A 8 5.80 -10.70 17.88
C SER A 8 6.77 -10.32 16.77
N LEU A 9 7.61 -11.26 16.35
CA LEU A 9 8.50 -11.08 15.19
C LEU A 9 7.73 -10.60 13.95
N ILE A 10 6.48 -11.03 13.80
CA ILE A 10 5.60 -10.65 12.68
C ILE A 10 5.24 -9.16 12.77
N ASP A 11 4.92 -8.65 13.96
CA ASP A 11 4.55 -7.25 14.14
C ASP A 11 5.72 -6.31 13.83
N GLU A 12 6.93 -6.69 14.25
CA GLU A 12 8.15 -5.94 13.94
C GLU A 12 8.46 -5.94 12.43
N GLN A 13 8.28 -7.08 11.77
CA GLN A 13 8.46 -7.21 10.32
C GLN A 13 7.44 -6.38 9.54
N LEU A 14 6.16 -6.38 9.96
CA LEU A 14 5.13 -5.55 9.35
C LEU A 14 5.45 -4.06 9.50
N GLU A 15 5.88 -3.62 10.68
CA GLU A 15 6.27 -2.23 10.93
C GLU A 15 7.47 -1.82 10.06
N GLN A 16 8.42 -2.72 9.84
CA GLN A 16 9.56 -2.49 8.94
C GLN A 16 9.13 -2.38 7.48
N ILE A 17 8.20 -3.23 7.02
CA ILE A 17 7.64 -3.16 5.66
C ILE A 17 6.89 -1.85 5.46
N GLU A 18 6.03 -1.46 6.41
CA GLU A 18 5.29 -0.19 6.34
C GLU A 18 6.22 1.01 6.27
N ARG A 19 7.27 1.03 7.12
CA ARG A 19 8.27 2.11 7.11
C ARG A 19 9.01 2.18 5.77
N SER A 20 9.36 1.03 5.18
CA SER A 20 10.04 0.96 3.89
C SER A 20 9.13 1.44 2.74
N LEU A 21 7.86 1.02 2.75
CA LEU A 21 6.86 1.46 1.78
C LEU A 21 6.57 2.95 1.91
N ALA A 22 6.56 3.50 3.13
CA ALA A 22 6.38 4.94 3.35
C ALA A 22 7.53 5.77 2.77
N ILE A 23 8.77 5.29 2.88
CA ILE A 23 9.96 5.94 2.29
C ILE A 23 9.89 5.88 0.76
N ILE A 24 9.58 4.72 0.18
CA ILE A 24 9.44 4.56 -1.28
C ILE A 24 8.27 5.39 -1.82
N GLY A 25 7.18 5.47 -1.05
CA GLY A 25 5.99 6.25 -1.36
C GLY A 25 6.15 7.75 -1.14
N ALA A 26 7.27 8.21 -0.58
CA ALA A 26 7.50 9.63 -0.31
C ALA A 26 7.55 10.41 -1.64
N GLY A 27 6.56 11.29 -1.84
CA GLY A 27 6.40 12.08 -3.06
C GLY A 27 5.42 11.50 -4.09
N LEU A 28 4.89 10.29 -3.87
CA LEU A 28 3.78 9.76 -4.68
C LEU A 28 2.44 10.26 -4.12
N PRO A 29 1.49 10.67 -4.98
CA PRO A 29 0.14 11.01 -4.52
C PRO A 29 -0.50 9.77 -3.88
N ARG A 30 -1.09 9.94 -2.69
CA ARG A 30 -1.79 8.86 -1.99
C ARG A 30 -2.94 8.25 -2.81
N GLU A 31 -3.54 9.07 -3.67
CA GLU A 31 -4.57 8.66 -4.62
C GLU A 31 -4.22 9.22 -6.00
N VAL A 32 -4.20 8.34 -7.01
CA VAL A 32 -3.91 8.69 -8.41
C VAL A 32 -5.14 8.30 -9.24
N PRO A 33 -5.70 9.21 -10.06
CA PRO A 33 -6.84 8.85 -10.90
C PRO A 33 -6.43 7.80 -11.93
N VAL A 34 -7.27 6.79 -12.13
CA VAL A 34 -6.99 5.69 -13.07
C VAL A 34 -6.67 6.22 -14.47
N SER A 35 -7.31 7.32 -14.90
CA SER A 35 -7.07 7.98 -16.19
C SER A 35 -5.66 8.54 -16.36
N SER A 36 -4.93 8.82 -15.28
CA SER A 36 -3.55 9.33 -15.33
C SER A 36 -2.49 8.22 -15.33
N LEU A 37 -2.91 6.96 -15.22
CA LEU A 37 -1.98 5.84 -15.22
C LEU A 37 -1.54 5.48 -16.65
N PRO A 38 -0.33 4.91 -16.79
CA PRO A 38 0.10 4.30 -18.05
C PRO A 38 -0.94 3.34 -18.63
N PRO A 39 -1.12 3.28 -19.97
CA PRO A 39 -2.16 2.47 -20.62
C PRO A 39 -2.18 0.99 -20.21
N LYS A 40 -1.00 0.40 -19.94
CA LYS A 40 -0.87 -0.99 -19.48
C LYS A 40 -1.54 -1.21 -18.12
N LEU A 41 -1.39 -0.26 -17.19
CA LEU A 41 -2.00 -0.34 -15.86
C LEU A 41 -3.51 -0.12 -15.94
N VAL A 42 -3.95 0.82 -16.79
CA VAL A 42 -5.39 1.01 -17.06
C VAL A 42 -6.02 -0.27 -17.61
N ALA A 43 -5.36 -0.95 -18.55
CA ALA A 43 -5.84 -2.22 -19.10
C ALA A 43 -5.90 -3.32 -18.03
N ALA A 44 -4.91 -3.40 -17.14
CA ALA A 44 -4.90 -4.38 -16.05
C ALA A 44 -6.03 -4.12 -15.02
N ILE A 45 -6.31 -2.86 -14.70
CA ILE A 45 -7.44 -2.46 -13.85
C ILE A 45 -8.76 -2.85 -14.50
N LYS A 46 -8.95 -2.54 -15.80
CA LYS A 46 -10.16 -2.93 -16.54
C LYS A 46 -10.34 -4.45 -16.64
N ALA A 47 -9.24 -5.19 -16.70
CA ALA A 47 -9.24 -6.66 -16.66
C ALA A 47 -9.45 -7.25 -15.26
N GLY A 48 -9.65 -6.43 -14.22
CA GLY A 48 -9.88 -6.88 -12.85
C GLY A 48 -8.64 -7.43 -12.13
N ARG A 49 -7.44 -7.21 -12.67
CA ARG A 49 -6.18 -7.73 -12.09
C ARG A 49 -5.59 -6.82 -11.02
N ILE A 50 -6.04 -5.57 -10.95
CA ILE A 50 -5.60 -4.57 -9.97
C ILE A 50 -6.86 -4.00 -9.32
N ALA A 51 -6.95 -4.12 -8.00
CA ALA A 51 -8.03 -3.52 -7.23
C ALA A 51 -7.88 -2.00 -7.20
N VAL A 52 -8.99 -1.30 -7.41
CA VAL A 52 -9.07 0.16 -7.31
C VAL A 52 -10.20 0.54 -6.36
N ARG A 53 -10.00 1.62 -5.62
CA ARG A 53 -11.02 2.18 -4.75
C ARG A 53 -11.93 3.12 -5.58
N PRO A 54 -13.27 3.01 -5.48
CA PRO A 54 -14.16 3.95 -6.12
C PRO A 54 -13.96 5.36 -5.55
N ARG A 55 -13.92 6.36 -6.43
CA ARG A 55 -13.93 7.76 -6.02
C ARG A 55 -15.40 8.18 -5.82
N PRO A 56 -15.78 8.69 -4.63
CA PRO A 56 -17.12 9.23 -4.39
C PRO A 56 -17.40 10.46 -5.25
#